data_AF-A0A1H2CE50-F1
#
_entry.id   AF-A0A1H2CE50-F1
#
_cell.length_a   1.000
_cell.length_b   1.000
_cell.length_c   1.000
_cell.angle_alpha   90.00
_cell.angle_beta   90.00
_cell.angle_gamma   90.00
#
_symmetry.space_group_name_H-M   'P 1'
#
loop_
_entity.id
_entity.type
_entity.pdbx_description
1 polymer ?
#
loop_
_entity_poly.entity_id
_entity_poly.type
_entity_poly.pdbx_seq_one_letter_code
_entity_poly.pdbx_strand_id
1 'polypeptide(L)'
;MVYFCIMKNFKSKNWDEVEYEFYWFCGKGEFLQADGDNIMVDEFTVRPIDKGIKGTYTFQALEIDAEIKILSQTRDEGDCVKGMGICEAMLPELFGYYKKNIISSSKRVSKIPGESRVKKMTDIYEKLVTKGLVQYDEKRDVYVYPNPISL
;
A
#
# COMPACT_ATOMS: atom_id res chain seq x y z
N MET A 1 -12.62 -16.38 -12.86
CA MET A 1 -11.74 -15.46 -12.10
C MET A 1 -10.50 -15.26 -12.94
N VAL A 2 -10.34 -14.09 -13.59
CA VAL A 2 -9.17 -13.81 -14.41
C VAL A 2 -8.16 -13.10 -13.52
N TYR A 3 -7.12 -13.82 -13.09
CA TYR A 3 -6.00 -13.23 -12.38
C TYR A 3 -5.11 -12.53 -13.40
N PHE A 4 -5.09 -11.20 -13.41
CA PHE A 4 -4.02 -10.45 -14.05
C PHE A 4 -2.79 -10.47 -13.13
N CYS A 5 -2.15 -11.63 -13.04
CA CYS A 5 -1.01 -11.85 -12.18
C CYS A 5 0.24 -11.21 -12.79
N ILE A 6 0.58 -9.99 -12.36
CA ILE A 6 1.94 -9.49 -12.52
C ILE A 6 2.76 -10.12 -11.40
N MET A 7 3.62 -11.08 -11.76
CA MET A 7 4.58 -11.67 -10.85
C MET A 7 5.93 -10.97 -11.00
N LYS A 8 6.42 -10.39 -9.91
CA LYS A 8 7.76 -9.81 -9.83
C LYS A 8 8.44 -10.22 -8.54
N ASN A 9 9.77 -10.28 -8.59
CA ASN A 9 10.59 -10.58 -7.43
C ASN A 9 11.39 -9.35 -7.03
N PHE A 10 11.49 -9.10 -5.73
CA PHE A 10 12.36 -8.07 -5.18
C PHE A 10 12.87 -8.45 -3.80
N LYS A 11 13.97 -7.82 -3.37
CA LYS A 11 14.52 -7.97 -2.02
C LYS A 11 14.12 -6.78 -1.17
N SER A 12 13.67 -7.04 0.05
CA SER A 12 13.35 -5.99 1.01
C SER A 12 13.41 -6.49 2.45
N LYS A 13 13.43 -5.57 3.41
CA LYS A 13 13.37 -5.89 4.84
C LYS A 13 11.93 -6.09 5.30
N ASN A 14 11.65 -7.21 5.97
CA ASN A 14 10.38 -7.45 6.64
C ASN A 14 10.25 -6.62 7.94
N TRP A 15 9.19 -6.86 8.73
CA TRP A 15 8.96 -6.14 9.99
C TRP A 15 9.99 -6.44 11.08
N ASP A 16 10.69 -7.58 11.02
CA ASP A 16 11.81 -7.92 11.92
C ASP A 16 13.13 -7.29 11.46
N GLU A 17 13.06 -6.40 10.46
CA GLU A 17 14.21 -5.78 9.78
C GLU A 17 15.16 -6.77 9.08
N VAL A 18 14.70 -8.00 8.87
CA VAL A 18 15.43 -9.06 8.16
C VAL A 18 15.13 -8.97 6.68
N GLU A 19 16.16 -9.02 5.84
CA GLU A 19 16.01 -9.03 4.39
C GLU A 19 15.49 -10.37 3.88
N TYR A 20 14.47 -10.33 3.02
CA TYR A 20 13.89 -11.47 2.33
C TYR A 20 13.70 -11.14 0.85
N GLU A 21 13.59 -12.20 0.05
CA GLU A 21 13.07 -12.10 -1.31
C GLU A 21 11.55 -12.31 -1.29
N PHE A 22 10.82 -11.48 -2.02
CA PHE A 22 9.37 -11.46 -2.06
C PHE A 22 8.85 -11.69 -3.48
N TYR A 23 7.75 -12.41 -3.57
CA TYR A 23 6.85 -12.39 -4.71
C TYR A 23 5.86 -11.23 -4.57
N TRP A 24 5.63 -10.53 -5.67
CA TRP A 24 4.54 -9.57 -5.85
C TRP A 24 3.45 -10.17 -6.73
N PHE A 25 2.19 -10.05 -6.35
CA PHE A 25 1.03 -10.47 -7.15
C PHE A 25 0.01 -9.34 -7.23
N CYS A 26 -0.70 -9.24 -8.36
CA CYS A 26 -1.83 -8.33 -8.55
C CYS A 26 -3.07 -9.14 -8.94
N GLY A 27 -4.24 -8.73 -8.44
CA GLY A 27 -5.53 -9.33 -8.73
C GLY A 27 -6.68 -8.37 -8.44
N LYS A 28 -7.88 -8.94 -8.34
CA LYS A 28 -9.08 -8.23 -7.88
C LYS A 28 -9.53 -8.83 -6.56
N GLY A 29 -9.88 -7.96 -5.61
CA GLY A 29 -10.41 -8.32 -4.30
C GLY A 29 -11.70 -7.56 -3.99
N GLU A 30 -12.39 -7.95 -2.92
CA GLU A 30 -13.50 -7.20 -2.34
C GLU A 30 -13.01 -6.48 -1.08
N PHE A 31 -13.28 -5.17 -1.01
CA PHE A 31 -13.06 -4.39 0.21
C PHE A 31 -14.38 -4.22 0.95
N LEU A 32 -14.41 -4.74 2.17
CA LEU A 32 -15.57 -4.67 3.07
C LEU A 32 -15.68 -3.26 3.64
N GLN A 33 -16.75 -2.54 3.26
CA GLN A 33 -17.04 -1.23 3.82
C GLN A 33 -17.76 -1.38 5.17
N ALA A 34 -17.51 -0.44 6.10
CA ALA A 34 -18.21 -0.43 7.38
C ALA A 34 -19.70 -0.09 7.20
N ASP A 35 -20.00 0.84 6.30
CA ASP A 35 -21.34 1.33 5.99
C ASP A 35 -21.51 1.37 4.46
N GLY A 36 -22.15 0.36 3.88
CA GLY A 36 -22.42 0.30 2.44
C GLY A 36 -22.17 -1.07 1.82
N ASP A 37 -22.26 -1.14 0.50
CA ASP A 37 -21.95 -2.34 -0.27
C ASP A 37 -20.44 -2.54 -0.39
N ASN A 38 -20.03 -3.81 -0.46
CA ASN A 38 -18.65 -4.15 -0.77
C ASN A 38 -18.27 -3.58 -2.14
N ILE A 39 -17.04 -3.10 -2.25
CA ILE A 39 -16.51 -2.57 -3.49
C ILE A 39 -15.41 -3.48 -4.05
N MET A 40 -15.40 -3.65 -5.37
CA MET A 40 -14.32 -4.33 -6.06
C MET A 40 -13.10 -3.42 -6.17
N VAL A 41 -11.94 -3.93 -5.77
CA VAL A 41 -10.69 -3.18 -5.67
C VAL A 41 -9.56 -3.95 -6.36
N ASP A 42 -8.50 -3.23 -6.73
CA ASP A 42 -7.23 -3.87 -7.06
C ASP A 42 -6.59 -4.36 -5.77
N GLU A 43 -6.20 -5.63 -5.75
CA GLU A 43 -5.56 -6.26 -4.61
C GLU A 43 -4.14 -6.69 -4.99
N PHE A 44 -3.18 -6.27 -4.17
CA PHE A 44 -1.78 -6.62 -4.30
C PHE A 44 -1.36 -7.48 -3.13
N THR A 45 -0.74 -8.61 -3.42
CA THR A 45 -0.24 -9.54 -2.40
C THR A 45 1.28 -9.62 -2.51
N VAL A 46 1.97 -9.38 -1.40
CA VAL A 46 3.43 -9.46 -1.29
C VAL A 46 3.77 -10.59 -0.34
N ARG A 47 4.46 -11.62 -0.83
CA ARG A 47 4.70 -12.85 -0.06
C ARG A 47 6.18 -13.22 -0.06
N PRO A 48 6.80 -13.48 1.12
CA PRO A 48 8.16 -13.98 1.20
C PRO A 48 8.28 -15.37 0.55
N ILE A 49 9.32 -15.56 -0.27
CA ILE A 49 9.51 -16.80 -1.05
C ILE A 49 9.70 -18.02 -0.14
N ASP A 50 10.46 -17.86 0.95
CA ASP A 50 10.93 -18.94 1.83
C ASP A 50 10.03 -19.18 3.07
N LYS A 51 9.15 -18.24 3.43
CA LYS A 51 8.27 -18.33 4.63
C LYS A 51 6.85 -18.79 4.34
N GLY A 52 6.50 -19.04 3.08
CA GLY A 52 5.16 -19.47 2.73
C GLY A 52 4.12 -18.36 2.94
N ILE A 53 2.93 -18.70 3.43
CA ILE A 53 1.83 -17.74 3.69
C ILE A 53 2.14 -16.86 4.93
N LYS A 54 3.03 -17.31 5.82
CA LYS A 54 3.42 -16.50 6.98
C LYS A 54 4.27 -15.31 6.52
N GLY A 55 3.79 -14.11 6.81
CA GLY A 55 4.44 -12.87 6.38
C GLY A 55 3.93 -12.31 5.05
N THR A 56 2.78 -12.78 4.57
CA THR A 56 2.06 -12.13 3.47
C THR A 56 1.55 -10.75 3.87
N TYR A 57 1.75 -9.78 2.98
CA TYR A 57 1.18 -8.45 3.05
C TYR A 57 0.16 -8.29 1.94
N THR A 58 -0.95 -7.63 2.25
CA THR A 58 -2.02 -7.36 1.31
C THR A 58 -2.30 -5.87 1.27
N PHE A 59 -2.44 -5.35 0.07
CA PHE A 59 -2.75 -3.95 -0.19
C PHE A 59 -3.95 -3.88 -1.11
N GLN A 60 -4.94 -3.07 -0.75
CA GLN A 60 -6.08 -2.85 -1.60
C GLN A 60 -6.14 -1.39 -2.00
N ALA A 61 -6.30 -1.15 -3.30
CA ALA A 61 -6.34 0.17 -3.88
C ALA A 61 -7.53 0.33 -4.82
N LEU A 62 -8.02 1.56 -4.90
CA LEU A 62 -9.12 1.94 -5.75
C LEU A 62 -8.74 3.19 -6.54
N GLU A 63 -9.04 3.18 -7.83
CA GLU A 63 -8.97 4.37 -8.65
C GLU A 63 -10.18 5.27 -8.36
N ILE A 64 -9.91 6.52 -7.98
CA ILE A 64 -10.90 7.56 -7.73
C ILE A 64 -10.50 8.77 -8.57
N ASP A 65 -11.34 9.12 -9.54
CA ASP A 65 -11.08 10.17 -10.52
C ASP A 65 -9.73 9.97 -11.25
N ALA A 66 -8.74 10.84 -11.00
CA ALA A 66 -7.41 10.77 -11.62
C ALA A 66 -6.32 10.26 -10.67
N GLU A 67 -6.70 9.81 -9.47
CA GLU A 67 -5.77 9.38 -8.41
C GLU A 67 -6.06 7.93 -7.98
N ILE A 68 -5.05 7.29 -7.38
CA ILE A 68 -5.19 5.97 -6.79
C ILE A 68 -5.19 6.11 -5.29
N LYS A 69 -6.25 5.66 -4.62
CA LYS A 69 -6.33 5.62 -3.16
C LYS A 69 -5.97 4.24 -2.65
N ILE A 70 -5.03 4.18 -1.71
CA ILE A 70 -4.83 2.96 -0.92
C ILE A 70 -5.88 2.91 0.18
N LEU A 71 -6.72 1.88 0.16
CA LEU A 71 -7.84 1.67 1.09
C LEU A 71 -7.41 0.85 2.31
N SER A 72 -6.59 -0.18 2.09
CA SER A 72 -6.11 -1.05 3.16
C SER A 72 -4.66 -1.48 2.91
N GLN A 73 -3.93 -1.65 4.02
CA GLN A 73 -2.60 -2.26 4.04
C GLN A 73 -2.53 -3.19 5.26
N THR A 74 -2.69 -4.49 5.03
CA THR A 74 -2.85 -5.49 6.07
C THR A 74 -1.82 -6.60 5.92
N ARG A 75 -1.67 -7.37 6.99
CA ARG A 75 -0.96 -8.65 7.02
C ARG A 75 -2.01 -9.75 7.21
N ASP A 76 -1.70 -10.98 6.79
CA ASP A 76 -2.61 -12.14 6.97
C ASP A 76 -3.03 -12.37 8.45
N GLU A 77 -2.28 -11.82 9.41
CA GLU A 77 -2.62 -11.85 10.85
C GLU A 77 -3.60 -10.74 11.28
N GLY A 78 -4.16 -9.97 10.34
CA GLY A 78 -5.05 -8.82 10.61
C GLY A 78 -4.32 -7.57 11.11
N ASP A 79 -3.02 -7.67 11.37
CA ASP A 79 -2.17 -6.57 11.80
C ASP A 79 -1.82 -5.64 10.62
N CYS A 80 -1.67 -4.33 10.89
CA CYS A 80 -1.14 -3.39 9.89
C CYS A 80 0.34 -3.60 9.59
N VAL A 81 0.78 -3.15 8.43
CA VAL A 81 2.18 -3.15 8.01
C VAL A 81 3.01 -2.32 9.01
N LYS A 82 4.05 -2.93 9.59
CA LYS A 82 4.91 -2.28 10.61
C LYS A 82 6.30 -1.90 10.08
N GLY A 83 6.68 -2.35 8.88
CA GLY A 83 8.04 -2.24 8.34
C GLY A 83 8.17 -1.20 7.24
N MET A 84 9.14 -0.27 7.39
CA MET A 84 9.46 0.77 6.40
C MET A 84 10.03 0.18 5.09
N GLY A 85 10.84 -0.89 5.19
CA GLY A 85 11.54 -1.46 4.03
C GLY A 85 10.60 -1.98 2.94
N ILE A 86 9.54 -2.69 3.33
CA ILE A 86 8.56 -3.19 2.37
C ILE A 86 7.82 -2.04 1.72
N CYS A 87 7.25 -1.09 2.49
CA CYS A 87 6.55 0.05 1.91
C CYS A 87 7.39 0.80 0.88
N GLU A 88 8.69 0.99 1.15
CA GLU A 88 9.65 1.60 0.22
C GLU A 88 9.84 0.77 -1.06
N ALA A 89 10.04 -0.55 -0.93
CA ALA A 89 10.21 -1.45 -2.07
C ALA A 89 8.95 -1.60 -2.94
N MET A 90 7.76 -1.34 -2.38
CA MET A 90 6.52 -1.36 -3.14
C MET A 90 6.31 -0.13 -4.03
N LEU A 91 6.88 1.04 -3.69
CA LEU A 91 6.56 2.29 -4.38
C LEU A 91 6.85 2.20 -5.88
N PRO A 92 8.03 1.73 -6.33
CA PRO A 92 8.32 1.57 -7.75
C PRO A 92 7.32 0.65 -8.46
N GLU A 93 6.83 -0.40 -7.78
CA GLU A 93 5.87 -1.35 -8.34
C GLU A 93 4.48 -0.72 -8.52
N LEU A 94 4.00 -0.02 -7.49
CA LEU A 94 2.74 0.71 -7.56
C LEU A 94 2.77 1.81 -8.63
N PHE A 95 3.89 2.55 -8.75
CA PHE A 95 4.05 3.56 -9.79
C PHE A 95 4.11 2.96 -11.19
N GLY A 96 4.85 1.86 -11.37
CA GLY A 96 4.94 1.15 -12.64
C GLY A 96 3.58 0.63 -13.11
N TYR A 97 2.74 0.19 -12.17
CA TYR A 97 1.39 -0.32 -12.45
C TYR A 97 0.42 0.80 -12.85
N TYR A 98 0.26 1.82 -12.00
CA TYR A 98 -0.80 2.82 -12.19
C TYR A 98 -0.40 4.02 -13.05
N LYS A 99 0.89 4.40 -13.07
CA LYS A 99 1.38 5.63 -13.72
C LYS A 99 0.58 6.90 -13.36
N LYS A 100 0.04 6.95 -12.13
CA LYS A 100 -0.79 8.02 -11.57
C LYS A 100 -0.26 8.42 -10.19
N ASN A 101 -0.73 9.54 -9.66
CA ASN A 101 -0.49 9.87 -8.26
C ASN A 101 -1.22 8.88 -7.37
N ILE A 102 -0.54 8.45 -6.31
CA ILE A 102 -1.10 7.52 -5.33
C ILE A 102 -1.21 8.25 -4.01
N ILE A 103 -2.38 8.20 -3.40
CA ILE A 103 -2.65 8.81 -2.11
C ILE A 103 -2.87 7.71 -1.06
N SER A 104 -2.21 7.88 0.08
CA SER A 104 -2.36 7.01 1.24
C SER A 104 -3.41 7.58 2.21
N SER A 105 -3.55 6.98 3.39
CA SER A 105 -4.43 7.44 4.45
C SER A 105 -4.14 8.87 4.94
N SER A 106 -5.14 9.46 5.59
CA SER A 106 -5.05 10.75 6.21
C SER A 106 -4.15 10.78 7.45
N LYS A 107 -3.49 11.92 7.68
CA LYS A 107 -2.58 12.09 8.82
C LYS A 107 -3.32 12.31 10.14
N ARG A 108 -4.31 13.20 10.18
CA ARG A 108 -4.93 13.70 11.42
C ARG A 108 -6.41 13.35 11.55
N VAL A 109 -7.19 13.45 10.49
CA VAL A 109 -8.64 13.24 10.52
C VAL A 109 -9.04 12.32 9.39
N SER A 110 -9.79 11.26 9.71
CA SER A 110 -10.36 10.38 8.70
C SER A 110 -11.33 11.18 7.83
N LYS A 111 -10.93 11.53 6.61
CA LYS A 111 -11.75 12.35 5.69
C LYS A 111 -12.47 11.51 4.64
N ILE A 112 -12.09 10.23 4.53
CA ILE A 112 -12.62 9.32 3.52
C ILE A 112 -13.44 8.24 4.24
N PRO A 113 -14.72 8.04 3.85
CA PRO A 113 -15.51 6.92 4.37
C PRO A 113 -14.79 5.58 4.16
N GLY A 114 -14.70 4.75 5.21
CA GLY A 114 -13.99 3.47 5.17
C GLY A 114 -12.47 3.52 5.36
N GLU A 115 -11.89 4.68 5.68
CA GLU A 115 -10.46 4.83 5.90
C GLU A 115 -10.00 4.17 7.23
N SER A 116 -9.15 3.14 7.12
CA SER A 116 -8.49 2.54 8.27
C SER A 116 -7.28 3.38 8.69
N ARG A 117 -7.38 4.07 9.83
CA ARG A 117 -6.23 4.75 10.46
C ARG A 117 -5.56 3.82 11.46
N VAL A 118 -4.30 3.49 11.22
CA VAL A 118 -3.45 2.86 12.23
C VAL A 118 -2.25 3.74 12.47
N LYS A 119 -2.10 4.23 13.71
CA LYS A 119 -1.03 5.16 14.12
C LYS A 119 0.36 4.72 13.67
N LYS A 120 0.63 3.41 13.71
CA LYS A 120 1.89 2.80 13.25
C LYS A 120 2.16 2.99 11.74
N MET A 121 1.12 3.12 10.91
CA MET A 121 1.26 3.44 9.49
C MET A 121 1.64 4.90 9.26
N THR A 122 1.08 5.83 10.06
CA THR A 122 1.43 7.25 10.01
C THR A 122 2.93 7.45 10.24
N ASP A 123 3.51 6.78 11.24
CA ASP A 123 4.94 6.84 11.54
C ASP A 123 5.82 6.36 10.37
N ILE A 124 5.36 5.36 9.60
CA ILE A 124 6.07 4.87 8.40
C ILE A 124 6.06 5.93 7.31
N TYR A 125 4.91 6.57 7.05
CA TYR A 125 4.83 7.60 6.01
C TYR A 125 5.61 8.86 6.39
N GLU A 126 5.61 9.27 7.66
CA GLU A 126 6.45 10.39 8.11
C GLU A 126 7.94 10.13 7.84
N LYS A 127 8.42 8.92 8.10
CA LYS A 127 9.80 8.53 7.75
C LYS A 127 10.07 8.59 6.25
N LEU A 128 9.11 8.15 5.42
CA LEU A 128 9.23 8.25 3.95
C LEU A 128 9.21 9.70 3.45
N VAL A 129 8.47 10.59 4.11
CA VAL A 129 8.51 12.04 3.84
C VAL A 129 9.89 12.60 4.15
N THR A 130 10.49 12.26 5.29
CA THR A 130 11.86 12.71 5.63
C THR A 130 12.90 12.27 4.59
N LYS A 131 12.67 11.14 3.91
CA LYS A 131 13.52 10.65 2.81
C LYS A 131 13.23 11.28 1.44
N GLY A 132 12.18 12.09 1.31
CA GLY A 132 11.77 12.70 0.03
C GLY A 132 11.08 11.73 -0.94
N LEU A 133 10.68 10.54 -0.49
CA LEU A 133 9.97 9.55 -1.32
C LEU A 133 8.45 9.76 -1.35
N VAL A 134 7.94 10.50 -0.36
CA VAL A 134 6.52 10.79 -0.15
C VAL A 134 6.39 12.27 0.16
N GLN A 135 5.33 12.90 -0.30
CA GLN A 135 4.96 14.27 0.05
C GLN A 135 3.75 14.24 0.99
N TYR A 136 3.68 15.19 1.92
CA TYR A 136 2.50 15.37 2.75
C TYR A 136 1.73 16.60 2.28
N ASP A 137 0.48 16.41 1.87
CA ASP A 137 -0.43 17.48 1.47
C ASP A 137 -1.24 17.93 2.68
N GLU A 138 -0.85 19.06 3.28
CA GLU A 138 -1.49 19.57 4.50
C GLU A 138 -2.95 20.00 4.29
N LYS A 139 -3.30 20.47 3.08
CA LYS A 139 -4.66 20.94 2.76
C LYS A 139 -5.62 19.77 2.70
N ARG A 140 -5.20 18.69 2.04
CA ARG A 140 -5.99 17.45 1.95
C ARG A 140 -5.85 16.56 3.18
N ASP A 141 -4.79 16.75 3.99
CA ASP A 141 -4.41 15.93 5.15
C ASP A 141 -4.01 14.50 4.75
N VAL A 142 -3.34 14.30 3.60
CA VAL A 142 -2.98 12.97 3.06
C VAL A 142 -1.51 12.89 2.67
N TYR A 143 -0.95 11.67 2.69
CA TYR A 143 0.36 11.41 2.10
C TYR A 143 0.22 11.05 0.62
N VAL A 144 1.03 11.68 -0.22
CA VAL A 144 1.04 11.54 -1.67
C VAL A 144 2.36 10.90 -2.07
N TYR A 145 2.28 9.80 -2.81
CA TYR A 145 3.39 9.25 -3.55
C TYR A 145 3.38 9.95 -4.92
N PRO A 146 4.26 10.93 -5.16
CA PRO A 146 4.30 11.60 -6.44
C PRO A 146 4.80 10.60 -7.48
N ASN A 147 4.08 10.46 -8.59
CA ASN A 147 4.57 9.64 -9.69
C ASN A 147 5.94 10.18 -10.13
N PRO A 148 7.00 9.35 -10.28
CA PRO A 148 8.34 9.81 -10.68
C PRO A 148 8.44 10.47 -12.07
N ILE A 149 7.33 10.82 -12.73
CA ILE A 149 7.31 11.47 -14.06
C ILE A 149 7.62 12.99 -13.98
N SER A 150 8.09 13.52 -12.86
CA SER A 150 8.34 14.96 -12.70
C SER A 150 9.71 15.32 -12.13
N LEU A 151 10.78 14.69 -12.65
CA LEU A 151 12.13 15.26 -12.66
C LEU A 151 12.73 15.15 -14.06
#